data_AF-A0A2U2YZF1-F1
#
_entry.id   AF-A0A2U2YZF1-F1
#
_cell.length_a   1.000
_cell.length_b   1.000
_cell.length_c   1.000
_cell.angle_alpha   90.00
_cell.angle_beta   90.00
_cell.angle_gamma   90.00
#
_symmetry.space_group_name_H-M   'P 1'
#
loop_
_entity.id
_entity.type
_entity.pdbx_description
1 polymer ?
#
loop_
_entity_poly.entity_id
_entity_poly.type
_entity_poly.pdbx_seq_one_letter_code
_entity_poly.pdbx_strand_id
1 'polypeptide(L)' 'ESFFGLLKAEIGTTVWESHEAARADIFCFIEVEYNRTRLRKHPEYGYVTPLETRALVTQDLAPAA' A
#
# COMPACT_ATOMS: atom_id res chain seq x y z
N GLU A 1 5.15 -0.54 15.37
CA GLU A 1 3.97 -0.65 14.48
C GLU A 1 4.12 -1.73 13.43
N SER A 2 3.23 -2.73 13.44
CA SER A 2 3.08 -3.70 12.36
C SER A 2 2.09 -3.18 11.32
N PHE A 3 2.17 -3.67 10.08
CA PHE A 3 1.21 -3.30 9.02
C PHE A 3 -0.25 -3.53 9.46
N PHE A 4 -0.54 -4.70 10.06
CA PHE A 4 -1.89 -5.03 10.52
C PHE A 4 -2.35 -4.18 11.71
N GLY A 5 -1.43 -3.71 12.56
CA GLY A 5 -1.76 -2.75 13.63
C GLY A 5 -2.23 -1.42 13.05
N LEU A 6 -1.47 -0.89 12.08
CA LEU A 6 -1.80 0.34 11.37
C LEU A 6 -3.11 0.21 10.57
N LEU A 7 -3.28 -0.89 9.83
CA LEU A 7 -4.51 -1.19 9.08
C LEU A 7 -5.76 -1.11 9.98
N LYS A 8 -5.74 -1.81 11.11
CA LYS A 8 -6.88 -1.83 12.04
C LYS A 8 -7.12 -0.47 12.69
N ALA A 9 -6.06 0.25 13.02
CA ALA A 9 -6.16 1.59 13.60
C ALA A 9 -6.75 2.61 12.62
N GLU A 10 -6.35 2.58 11.35
CA GLU A 10 -6.76 3.57 10.34
C GLU A 10 -8.11 3.26 9.71
N ILE A 11 -8.45 1.99 9.47
CA ILE A 11 -9.82 1.62 9.08
C ILE A 11 -10.80 1.89 10.23
N GLY A 12 -10.32 1.90 11.47
CA GLY A 12 -11.14 2.20 12.65
C GLY A 12 -12.14 1.10 13.01
N THR A 13 -12.08 -0.05 12.31
CA THR A 13 -12.98 -1.19 12.53
C THR A 13 -12.16 -2.47 12.72
N THR A 14 -12.58 -3.29 13.70
CA THR A 14 -11.97 -4.59 14.03
C THR A 14 -12.90 -5.77 13.78
N VAL A 15 -14.19 -5.49 13.56
CA VAL A 15 -15.25 -6.46 13.29
C VAL A 15 -16.09 -5.93 12.12
N TRP A 16 -16.34 -6.77 11.12
CA TRP A 16 -17.19 -6.46 9.99
C TRP A 16 -18.43 -7.36 10.00
N GLU A 17 -19.54 -6.84 9.48
CA GLU A 17 -20.80 -7.59 9.37
C GLU A 17 -20.70 -8.78 8.41
N SER A 18 -19.81 -8.70 7.42
CA SER A 18 -19.55 -9.77 6.46
C SER A 18 -18.09 -9.79 6.01
N HIS A 19 -17.69 -10.92 5.45
CA HIS A 19 -16.37 -11.05 4.82
C HIS A 19 -16.22 -10.15 3.59
N GLU A 20 -17.29 -9.91 2.83
CA GLU A 20 -17.25 -9.01 1.68
C GLU A 20 -17.02 -7.55 2.10
N ALA A 21 -17.66 -7.10 3.17
CA ALA A 21 -17.43 -5.77 3.73
C ALA A 21 -15.98 -5.62 4.21
N ALA A 22 -15.46 -6.63 4.93
CA ALA A 22 -14.06 -6.64 5.36
C ALA A 22 -13.10 -6.55 4.17
N ARG A 23 -13.37 -7.33 3.11
CA ARG A 23 -12.57 -7.31 1.89
C ARG A 23 -12.61 -5.93 1.23
N ALA A 24 -13.79 -5.33 1.07
CA ALA A 24 -13.92 -4.03 0.42
C ALA A 24 -13.10 -2.95 1.14
N ASP A 25 -13.23 -2.84 2.46
CA ASP A 25 -12.52 -1.83 3.25
C ASP A 25 -11.01 -2.05 3.24
N ILE A 26 -10.55 -3.29 3.41
CA ILE A 26 -9.13 -3.62 3.41
C ILE A 26 -8.49 -3.30 2.05
N PHE A 27 -9.15 -3.67 0.95
CA PHE A 27 -8.62 -3.39 -0.38
C PHE A 27 -8.64 -1.89 -0.70
N CYS A 28 -9.70 -1.17 -0.32
CA CYS A 28 -9.75 0.28 -0.46
C CYS A 28 -8.58 0.95 0.27
N PHE A 29 -8.37 0.57 1.54
CA PHE A 29 -7.24 1.07 2.33
C PHE A 29 -5.89 0.76 1.66
N ILE A 30 -5.66 -0.48 1.23
CA ILE A 30 -4.39 -0.88 0.62
C ILE A 30 -4.13 -0.11 -0.68
N GLU A 31 -5.11 -0.07 -1.57
CA GLU A 31 -4.92 0.43 -2.93
C GLU A 31 -4.96 1.94 -3.04
N VAL A 32 -5.81 2.61 -2.25
CA VAL A 32 -6.06 4.04 -2.38
C VAL A 32 -5.23 4.80 -1.36
N GLU A 33 -5.29 4.41 -0.11
CA GLU A 33 -4.63 5.15 0.97
C GLU A 33 -3.16 4.72 1.10
N TYR A 34 -2.91 3.44 1.35
CA TYR A 34 -1.58 2.95 1.70
C TYR A 34 -0.61 3.02 0.51
N ASN A 35 -0.93 2.38 -0.61
CA ASN A 35 0.01 2.22 -1.72
C ASN A 35 0.27 3.53 -2.47
N ARG A 36 -0.68 4.46 -2.51
CA ARG A 36 -0.57 5.71 -3.29
C ARG A 36 -0.09 6.91 -2.50
N THR A 37 -0.24 6.91 -1.17
CA THR A 37 0.04 8.12 -0.38
C THR A 37 1.16 7.94 0.66
N ARG A 38 1.46 6.70 1.08
CA ARG A 38 2.42 6.47 2.16
C ARG A 38 3.85 6.38 1.63
N LEU A 39 4.61 7.45 1.82
CA LEU A 39 6.04 7.45 1.54
C LEU A 39 6.78 6.44 2.43
N ARG A 40 7.61 5.62 1.80
CA ARG A 40 8.51 4.66 2.45
C ARG A 40 9.93 4.91 1.95
N LYS A 41 10.90 4.76 2.84
CA LYS A 41 12.31 4.84 2.46
C LYS A 41 12.69 3.59 1.67
N HIS A 42 12.88 3.73 0.37
CA HIS A 42 13.49 2.74 -0.51
C HIS A 42 15.02 2.92 -0.51
N PRO A 43 15.81 1.84 -0.47
CA PRO A 43 17.27 1.92 -0.44
C PRO A 43 17.87 2.67 -1.63
N GLU A 44 17.28 2.52 -2.82
CA GLU A 44 17.82 3.06 -4.08
C GLU A 44 17.14 4.36 -4.53
N TYR A 45 15.85 4.52 -4.21
CA TYR A 45 15.02 5.59 -4.77
C TYR A 45 14.67 6.68 -3.75
N GLY A 46 15.18 6.57 -2.52
CA GLY A 46 14.86 7.53 -1.45
C GLY A 46 13.43 7.35 -0.94
N TYR A 47 12.71 8.43 -0.66
CA TYR A 47 11.33 8.35 -0.18
C TYR A 47 10.35 8.28 -1.35
N VAL A 48 9.72 7.12 -1.52
CA VAL A 48 8.76 6.85 -2.59
C VAL A 48 7.59 6.03 -2.03
N THR A 49 6.42 6.16 -2.64
CA THR A 49 5.24 5.35 -2.30
C THR A 49 5.40 3.93 -2.83
N PRO A 50 4.72 2.92 -2.27
CA PRO A 50 4.72 1.56 -2.81
C PRO A 50 4.31 1.48 -4.29
N LEU A 51 3.38 2.34 -4.73
CA LEU A 51 2.97 2.42 -6.13
C LEU A 51 4.12 2.92 -7.03
N GLU A 52 4.79 4.01 -6.62
CA GLU A 52 5.92 4.57 -7.36
C GLU A 52 7.10 3.59 -7.42
N THR A 53 7.41 2.89 -6.32
CA THR A 53 8.43 1.84 -6.30
C THR A 53 8.18 0.78 -7.38
N ARG A 54 6.93 0.33 -7.53
CA ARG A 54 6.59 -0.65 -8.58
C ARG A 54 6.85 -0.09 -9.98
N ALA A 55 6.50 1.17 -10.22
CA ALA A 55 6.73 1.82 -11.51
C ALA A 55 8.23 1.97 -11.80
N LEU A 56 9.02 2.41 -10.82
CA LEU A 56 10.47 2.58 -10.94
C LEU A 56 11.18 1.25 -11.21
N VAL A 57 10.88 0.20 -10.44
CA VAL A 57 11.44 -1.15 -10.66
C VAL A 57 11.07 -1.68 -12.05
N THR A 58 9.84 -1.44 -12.50
CA THR A 58 9.41 -1.86 -13.84
C THR A 58 10.17 -1.14 -14.95
N GLN A 59 10.46 0.16 -14.77
CA GLN A 59 11.26 0.94 -15.71
C GLN A 59 12.74 0.50 -15.73
N ASP A 60 13.33 0.21 -14.57
CA ASP A 60 14.72 -0.23 -14.46
C ASP A 60 14.94 -1.62 -15.10
N LEU A 61 13.93 -2.49 -15.05
CA LEU A 61 13.94 -3.79 -15.71
C LEU A 61 13.66 -3.72 -17.22
N ALA A 62 13.22 -2.58 -17.75
CA ALA A 62 12.97 -2.43 -19.18
C ALA A 62 14.30 -2.26 -19.93
N PRO A 63 14.57 -3.03 -21.01
CA PRO A 63 15.79 -2.85 -21.78
C PRO A 63 15.79 -1.47 -22.45
N ALA A 64 16.95 -0.79 -22.42
CA ALA A 64 17.15 0.43 -23.18
C ALA A 64 16.92 0.14 -24.68
N ALA A 65 15.95 0.83 -25.27
CA ALA A 65 15.59 0.72 -26.69
C ALA A 65 16.67 1.31 -27.60
#